data_AF-A0A365KA45-F1
#
_entry.id   AF-A0A365KA45-F1
#
_cell.length_a   1.000
_cell.length_b   1.000
_cell.length_c   1.000
_cell.angle_alpha   90.00
_cell.angle_beta   90.00
_cell.angle_gamma   90.00
#
_symmetry.space_group_name_H-M   'P 1'
#
loop_
_entity.id
_entity.type
_entity.pdbx_description
1 polymer ?
#
loop_
_entity_poly.entity_id
_entity_poly.type
_entity_poly.pdbx_seq_one_letter_code
_entity_poly.pdbx_strand_id
1 'polypeptide(L)'
;MNHKKRKRLIIGILLLIVSLPSMTPMLMEIAYKTEMDTRYDIDELNSHRTDYAGAPDDANYYGHIIRASHITTGEPYFNAWDRLVHPSDIRITVNGETVETLNGYPVQLLEYEELAVEGLDRYNGAITYWTVEDKFTDRDFFAITVSRNGYDMRFHRDGEVMPGYVDMEDREFKLIKIAKDGTVSEQLFTFENKSKLQTQLITEDFIGPIHYYLPPGYYYPSLLYPLLYPRVTAIAGLGLILFNFPYGAVKRRHTKDELIN
;
A
#
# COMPACT_ATOMS: atom_id res chain seq x y z
N MET A 1 11.31 -40.25 26.30
CA MET A 1 10.72 -40.06 24.95
C MET A 1 11.37 -41.04 23.99
N ASN A 2 10.61 -41.80 23.19
CA ASN A 2 11.18 -42.77 22.24
C ASN A 2 11.95 -42.04 21.11
N HIS A 3 13.05 -42.63 20.62
CA HIS A 3 13.86 -42.14 19.51
C HIS A 3 13.04 -41.67 18.30
N LYS A 4 11.97 -42.38 17.91
CA LYS A 4 11.09 -41.98 16.80
C LYS A 4 10.36 -40.66 17.07
N LYS A 5 9.84 -40.45 18.30
CA LYS A 5 9.20 -39.20 18.71
C LYS A 5 10.20 -38.04 18.75
N ARG A 6 11.42 -38.29 19.24
CA ARG A 6 12.51 -37.30 19.24
C ARG A 6 12.88 -36.86 17.82
N LYS A 7 13.02 -37.80 16.87
CA LYS A 7 13.28 -37.47 15.45
C LYS A 7 12.17 -36.61 14.85
N ARG A 8 10.90 -36.98 15.05
CA ARG A 8 9.74 -36.22 14.57
C ARG A 8 9.66 -34.81 15.15
N LEU A 9 9.95 -34.66 16.45
CA LEU A 9 10.01 -33.36 17.11
C LEU A 9 11.12 -32.47 16.50
N ILE A 10 12.32 -33.02 16.28
CA ILE A 10 13.43 -32.30 15.64
C ILE A 10 13.06 -31.88 14.21
N ILE A 11 12.46 -32.78 13.43
CA ILE A 11 11.97 -32.45 12.08
C ILE A 11 10.94 -31.31 12.15
N GLY A 12 10.01 -31.36 13.10
CA GLY A 12 9.02 -30.30 13.27
C GLY A 12 9.63 -28.93 13.59
N ILE A 13 10.63 -28.90 14.49
CA ILE A 13 11.39 -27.70 14.81
C ILE A 13 12.14 -27.17 13.58
N LEU A 14 12.82 -28.04 12.82
CA LEU A 14 13.54 -27.65 11.62
C LEU A 14 12.61 -27.08 10.55
N LEU A 15 11.46 -27.71 10.31
CA LEU A 15 10.45 -27.20 9.38
C LEU A 15 9.97 -25.80 9.78
N LEU A 16 9.75 -25.57 11.07
CA LEU A 16 9.33 -24.28 11.58
C LEU A 16 10.43 -23.23 11.39
N ILE A 17 11.67 -23.54 11.79
CA ILE A 17 12.83 -22.64 11.63
C ILE A 17 13.01 -22.24 10.16
N VAL A 18 12.91 -23.18 9.23
CA VAL A 18 13.07 -22.90 7.79
C VAL A 18 11.91 -22.04 7.27
N SER A 19 10.70 -22.18 7.80
CA SER A 19 9.53 -21.40 7.36
C SER A 19 9.47 -19.96 7.92
N LEU A 20 10.13 -19.70 9.06
CA LEU A 20 10.02 -18.41 9.76
C LEU A 20 10.46 -17.20 8.92
N PRO A 21 11.59 -17.22 8.19
CA PRO A 21 12.04 -16.06 7.41
C PRO A 21 11.00 -15.55 6.40
N SER A 22 10.26 -16.46 5.77
CA SER A 22 9.22 -16.10 4.80
C SER A 22 7.87 -15.77 5.46
N MET A 23 7.53 -16.40 6.60
CA MET A 23 6.27 -16.12 7.30
C MET A 23 6.28 -14.83 8.11
N THR A 24 7.42 -14.47 8.68
CA THR A 24 7.53 -13.31 9.57
C THR A 24 7.08 -12.02 8.90
N PRO A 25 7.60 -11.63 7.71
CA PRO A 25 7.14 -10.40 7.07
C PRO A 25 5.66 -10.45 6.67
N MET A 26 5.11 -11.63 6.30
CA MET A 26 3.67 -11.77 6.05
C MET A 26 2.82 -11.53 7.30
N LEU A 27 3.20 -12.12 8.45
CA LEU A 27 2.49 -11.94 9.70
C LEU A 27 2.57 -10.50 10.19
N MET A 28 3.74 -9.87 10.00
CA MET A 28 3.93 -8.45 10.28
C MET A 28 3.06 -7.58 9.37
N GLU A 29 2.90 -7.93 8.08
CA GLU A 29 2.00 -7.23 7.16
C GLU A 29 0.53 -7.34 7.62
N ILE A 30 0.09 -8.53 8.05
CA ILE A 30 -1.27 -8.73 8.60
C ILE A 30 -1.47 -7.90 9.86
N ALA A 31 -0.50 -7.93 10.78
CA ALA A 31 -0.55 -7.14 12.00
C ALA A 31 -0.57 -5.64 11.71
N TYR A 32 0.21 -5.18 10.72
CA TYR A 32 0.20 -3.81 10.22
C TYR A 32 -1.17 -3.40 9.66
N LYS A 33 -1.78 -4.20 8.79
CA LYS A 33 -3.12 -3.90 8.24
C LYS A 33 -4.15 -3.81 9.36
N THR A 34 -4.12 -4.76 10.29
CA THR A 34 -5.01 -4.76 11.47
C THR A 34 -4.80 -3.50 12.33
N GLU A 35 -3.55 -3.10 12.55
CA GLU A 35 -3.20 -1.88 13.30
C GLU A 35 -3.73 -0.63 12.61
N MET A 36 -3.60 -0.53 11.27
CA MET A 36 -4.12 0.61 10.51
C MET A 36 -5.65 0.64 10.52
N ASP A 37 -6.33 -0.47 10.25
CA ASP A 37 -7.80 -0.55 10.25
C ASP A 37 -8.40 -0.25 11.64
N THR A 38 -7.68 -0.64 12.70
CA THR A 38 -8.09 -0.35 14.09
C THR A 38 -7.92 1.13 14.41
N ARG A 39 -6.83 1.76 13.92
CA ARG A 39 -6.47 3.12 14.27
C ARG A 39 -7.10 4.19 13.40
N TYR A 40 -7.23 3.95 12.11
CA TYR A 40 -7.66 4.95 11.16
C TYR A 40 -8.95 4.55 10.46
N ASP A 41 -9.73 5.55 10.09
CA ASP A 41 -10.68 5.44 8.98
C ASP A 41 -10.06 6.16 7.78
N ILE A 42 -9.91 5.47 6.67
CA ILE A 42 -9.21 5.98 5.47
C ILE A 42 -10.13 5.75 4.28
N ASP A 43 -10.64 6.85 3.73
CA ASP A 43 -11.50 6.82 2.55
C ASP A 43 -10.80 7.51 1.38
N GLU A 44 -10.63 6.80 0.27
CA GLU A 44 -10.21 7.41 -1.00
C GLU A 44 -11.40 8.07 -1.66
N LEU A 45 -11.29 9.35 -2.02
CA LEU A 45 -12.37 10.08 -2.68
C LEU A 45 -12.78 9.44 -4.02
N ASN A 46 -11.83 8.82 -4.72
CA ASN A 46 -12.06 8.18 -6.01
C ASN A 46 -12.36 6.67 -5.91
N SER A 47 -12.48 6.08 -4.71
CA SER A 47 -12.69 4.62 -4.55
C SER A 47 -14.03 4.11 -5.11
N HIS A 48 -15.04 4.98 -5.19
CA HIS A 48 -16.40 4.62 -5.58
C HIS A 48 -16.73 5.06 -7.01
N ARG A 49 -15.87 4.70 -7.98
CA ARG A 49 -16.13 4.94 -9.41
C ARG A 49 -17.38 4.18 -9.84
N THR A 50 -18.50 4.87 -10.08
CA THR A 50 -19.69 4.21 -10.64
C THR A 50 -19.74 4.34 -12.15
N ASP A 51 -19.23 5.42 -12.76
CA ASP A 51 -19.48 5.72 -14.19
C ASP A 51 -18.37 6.57 -14.87
N TYR A 52 -17.08 6.34 -14.59
CA TYR A 52 -15.94 7.13 -15.14
C TYR A 52 -15.96 8.65 -14.83
N ALA A 53 -16.93 9.10 -14.03
CA ALA A 53 -16.91 10.36 -13.31
C ALA A 53 -16.30 10.09 -11.92
N GLY A 54 -15.15 10.69 -11.63
CA GLY A 54 -14.58 10.69 -10.28
C GLY A 54 -15.34 11.59 -9.33
N ALA A 55 -14.81 11.73 -8.11
CA ALA A 55 -15.24 12.81 -7.22
C ALA A 55 -15.07 14.18 -7.92
N PRO A 56 -15.90 15.19 -7.59
CA PRO A 56 -15.77 16.53 -8.15
C PRO A 56 -14.35 17.09 -8.04
N ASP A 57 -13.96 17.98 -8.95
CA ASP A 57 -12.63 18.60 -8.98
C ASP A 57 -12.33 19.48 -7.77
N ASP A 58 -13.36 19.77 -6.96
CA ASP A 58 -13.24 20.30 -5.62
C ASP A 58 -13.81 19.37 -4.52
N ALA A 59 -13.19 19.45 -3.35
CA ALA A 59 -13.62 18.79 -2.14
C ALA A 59 -13.76 19.83 -1.03
N ASN A 60 -14.82 19.71 -0.22
CA ASN A 60 -14.98 20.50 0.99
C ASN A 60 -14.57 19.66 2.20
N TYR A 61 -13.49 20.07 2.87
CA TYR A 61 -13.03 19.46 4.10
C TYR A 61 -13.12 20.46 5.24
N TYR A 62 -14.09 20.30 6.14
CA TYR A 62 -14.33 21.19 7.28
C TYR A 62 -14.46 22.69 6.92
N GLY A 63 -15.02 22.99 5.75
CA GLY A 63 -15.18 24.36 5.25
C GLY A 63 -13.99 24.86 4.40
N HIS A 64 -12.94 24.05 4.24
CA HIS A 64 -11.83 24.34 3.35
C HIS A 64 -12.07 23.73 1.98
N ILE A 65 -11.98 24.57 0.95
CA ILE A 65 -12.18 24.15 -0.44
C ILE A 65 -10.82 23.74 -1.01
N ILE A 66 -10.64 22.44 -1.20
CA ILE A 66 -9.48 21.88 -1.90
C ILE A 66 -9.86 21.69 -3.36
N ARG A 67 -9.07 22.21 -4.30
CA ARG A 67 -9.35 22.08 -5.74
C ARG A 67 -8.10 21.71 -6.53
N ALA A 68 -8.26 20.79 -7.47
CA ALA A 68 -7.27 20.50 -8.50
C ALA A 68 -7.72 21.10 -9.84
N SER A 69 -6.79 21.71 -10.56
CA SER A 69 -7.02 22.30 -11.88
C SER A 69 -5.80 22.08 -12.75
N HIS A 70 -5.92 22.22 -14.08
CA HIS A 70 -4.77 22.01 -14.96
C HIS A 70 -4.81 22.90 -16.20
N ILE A 71 -3.65 23.07 -16.82
CA ILE A 71 -3.48 23.68 -18.15
C ILE A 71 -2.66 22.70 -18.99
N THR A 72 -3.15 22.32 -20.16
CA THR A 72 -2.43 21.45 -21.09
C THR A 72 -1.22 22.17 -21.68
N THR A 73 -0.04 21.53 -21.68
CA THR A 73 1.24 22.14 -22.08
C THR A 73 1.89 21.51 -23.30
N GLY A 74 1.36 20.40 -23.82
CA GLY A 74 1.93 19.73 -24.99
C GLY A 74 0.95 18.79 -25.71
N GLU A 75 1.48 18.09 -26.72
CA GLU A 75 0.73 17.10 -27.50
C GLU A 75 0.36 15.87 -26.66
N PRO A 76 -0.84 15.29 -26.86
CA PRO A 76 -1.24 14.10 -26.15
C PRO A 76 -0.43 12.87 -26.58
N TYR A 77 -0.38 11.87 -25.70
CA TYR A 77 0.30 10.61 -25.94
C TYR A 77 -0.41 9.46 -25.22
N PHE A 78 -0.13 8.23 -25.64
CA PHE A 78 -0.60 7.03 -24.94
C PHE A 78 0.37 6.66 -23.81
N ASN A 79 -0.16 6.52 -22.60
CA ASN A 79 0.60 6.01 -21.47
C ASN A 79 0.77 4.48 -21.54
N ALA A 80 1.51 3.89 -20.58
CA ALA A 80 1.75 2.45 -20.52
C ALA A 80 0.49 1.56 -20.44
N TRP A 81 -0.67 2.14 -20.15
CA TRP A 81 -1.97 1.46 -20.07
C TRP A 81 -2.86 1.75 -21.29
N ASP A 82 -2.27 2.23 -22.38
CA ASP A 82 -3.00 2.57 -23.63
C ASP A 82 -4.08 3.63 -23.42
N ARG A 83 -3.88 4.53 -22.44
CA ARG A 83 -4.77 5.66 -22.19
C ARG A 83 -4.21 6.93 -22.79
N LEU A 84 -5.05 7.68 -23.50
CA LEU A 84 -4.69 8.98 -24.05
C LEU A 84 -4.62 10.01 -22.92
N VAL A 85 -3.43 10.57 -22.70
CA VAL A 85 -3.16 11.57 -21.66
C VAL A 85 -2.56 12.83 -22.27
N HIS A 86 -2.84 13.96 -21.62
CA HIS A 86 -2.31 15.27 -22.00
C HIS A 86 -1.27 15.72 -20.97
N PRO A 87 -0.02 16.02 -21.38
CA PRO A 87 0.92 16.71 -20.50
C PRO A 87 0.30 18.03 -20.04
N SER A 88 0.24 18.25 -18.74
CA SER A 88 -0.42 19.42 -18.16
C SER A 88 0.29 19.92 -16.90
N ASP A 89 0.21 21.22 -16.67
CA ASP A 89 0.61 21.82 -15.39
C ASP A 89 -0.60 21.80 -14.44
N ILE A 90 -0.55 20.95 -13.43
CA ILE A 90 -1.61 20.78 -12.44
C ILE A 90 -1.37 21.73 -11.27
N ARG A 91 -2.40 22.44 -10.85
CA ARG A 91 -2.39 23.29 -9.65
C ARG A 91 -3.35 22.73 -8.61
N ILE A 92 -2.83 22.55 -7.41
CA ILE A 92 -3.61 22.19 -6.22
C ILE A 92 -3.75 23.45 -5.38
N THR A 93 -4.98 23.78 -5.01
CA THR A 93 -5.30 24.97 -4.23
C THR A 93 -6.10 24.61 -2.99
N VAL A 94 -5.90 25.37 -1.91
CA VAL A 94 -6.70 25.32 -0.69
C VAL A 94 -7.23 26.73 -0.44
N ASN A 95 -8.54 26.90 -0.43
CA ASN A 95 -9.21 28.21 -0.31
C ASN A 95 -8.73 29.25 -1.36
N GLY A 96 -8.35 28.77 -2.55
CA GLY A 96 -7.83 29.60 -3.65
C GLY A 96 -6.34 29.91 -3.58
N GLU A 97 -5.63 29.55 -2.51
CA GLU A 97 -4.18 29.65 -2.43
C GLU A 97 -3.52 28.39 -3.01
N THR A 98 -2.54 28.57 -3.90
CA THR A 98 -1.79 27.45 -4.48
C THR A 98 -0.88 26.82 -3.45
N VAL A 99 -1.08 25.53 -3.18
CA VAL A 99 -0.23 24.74 -2.29
C VAL A 99 0.76 23.87 -3.05
N GLU A 100 0.46 23.51 -4.31
CA GLU A 100 1.36 22.71 -5.14
C GLU A 100 1.17 23.03 -6.62
N THR A 101 2.26 22.95 -7.39
CA THR A 101 2.24 23.01 -8.85
C THR A 101 3.07 21.87 -9.43
N LEU A 102 2.42 21.02 -10.22
CA LEU A 102 3.00 19.83 -10.82
C LEU A 102 3.13 20.05 -12.33
N ASN A 103 4.36 20.24 -12.82
CA ASN A 103 4.59 20.62 -14.21
C ASN A 103 4.69 19.39 -15.12
N GLY A 104 3.98 19.41 -16.24
CA GLY A 104 4.03 18.35 -17.26
C GLY A 104 3.54 16.98 -16.79
N TYR A 105 2.59 16.94 -15.85
CA TYR A 105 1.99 15.69 -15.37
C TYR A 105 0.92 15.20 -16.36
N PRO A 106 0.74 13.87 -16.53
CA PRO A 106 -0.29 13.32 -17.37
C PRO A 106 -1.67 13.57 -16.78
N VAL A 107 -2.56 14.16 -17.58
CA VAL A 107 -3.98 14.30 -17.25
C VAL A 107 -4.80 13.54 -18.27
N GLN A 108 -5.64 12.63 -17.79
CA GLN A 108 -6.53 11.86 -18.65
C GLN A 108 -7.83 12.64 -18.85
N LEU A 109 -8.10 13.07 -20.07
CA LEU A 109 -9.32 13.81 -20.41
C LEU A 109 -10.40 12.90 -21.02
N LEU A 110 -9.98 11.77 -21.59
CA LEU A 110 -10.85 10.81 -22.26
C LEU A 110 -10.50 9.38 -21.83
N GLU A 111 -11.52 8.56 -21.61
CA GLU A 111 -11.46 7.11 -21.48
C GLU A 111 -11.87 6.50 -22.82
N TYR A 112 -11.09 5.54 -23.34
CA TYR A 112 -11.30 4.91 -24.65
C TYR A 112 -11.52 5.90 -25.81
N GLU A 113 -10.87 7.06 -25.76
CA GLU A 113 -10.97 8.16 -26.76
C GLU A 113 -12.36 8.81 -26.92
N GLU A 114 -13.39 8.31 -26.25
CA GLU A 114 -14.79 8.74 -26.48
C GLU A 114 -15.49 9.28 -25.24
N LEU A 115 -15.12 8.79 -24.05
CA LEU A 115 -15.81 9.12 -22.81
C LEU A 115 -15.04 10.16 -22.02
N ALA A 116 -15.64 11.33 -21.75
CA ALA A 116 -15.01 12.32 -20.90
C ALA A 116 -14.75 11.75 -19.51
N VAL A 117 -13.48 11.72 -19.10
CA VAL A 117 -13.13 11.52 -17.68
C VAL A 117 -13.46 12.83 -16.99
N GLU A 118 -14.09 12.81 -15.81
CA GLU A 118 -14.46 14.02 -15.07
C GLU A 118 -13.96 14.01 -13.64
N GLY A 119 -13.87 15.21 -13.05
CA GLY A 119 -13.46 15.40 -11.67
C GLY A 119 -12.00 15.00 -11.40
N LEU A 120 -11.75 14.52 -10.19
CA LEU A 120 -10.40 14.15 -9.73
C LEU A 120 -9.85 12.89 -10.39
N ASP A 121 -10.69 12.09 -11.05
CA ASP A 121 -10.27 10.85 -11.71
C ASP A 121 -9.25 11.10 -12.82
N ARG A 122 -9.33 12.29 -13.46
CA ARG A 122 -8.40 12.77 -14.48
C ARG A 122 -6.93 12.76 -14.03
N TYR A 123 -6.69 12.74 -12.72
CA TYR A 123 -5.37 12.82 -12.09
C TYR A 123 -4.88 11.50 -11.48
N ASN A 124 -5.69 10.43 -11.50
CA ASN A 124 -5.44 9.22 -10.70
C ASN A 124 -4.13 8.48 -11.03
N GLY A 125 -3.52 8.72 -12.19
CA GLY A 125 -2.20 8.17 -12.50
C GLY A 125 -1.06 8.75 -11.65
N ALA A 126 -1.25 9.91 -11.03
CA ALA A 126 -0.19 10.62 -10.31
C ALA A 126 -0.61 11.22 -8.96
N ILE A 127 -1.91 11.44 -8.73
CA ILE A 127 -2.44 12.11 -7.54
C ILE A 127 -3.61 11.32 -6.99
N THR A 128 -3.60 11.09 -5.68
CA THR A 128 -4.67 10.41 -4.97
C THR A 128 -5.12 11.26 -3.78
N TYR A 129 -6.41 11.18 -3.47
CA TYR A 129 -7.07 12.09 -2.53
C TYR A 129 -7.81 11.26 -1.48
N TRP A 130 -7.59 11.59 -0.20
CA TRP A 130 -8.10 10.81 0.91
C TRP A 130 -8.63 11.69 2.03
N THR A 131 -9.61 11.18 2.74
CA THR A 131 -9.93 11.62 4.10
C THR A 131 -9.38 10.61 5.09
N VAL A 132 -8.68 11.11 6.11
CA VAL A 132 -8.08 10.27 7.15
C VAL A 132 -8.59 10.74 8.51
N GLU A 133 -9.25 9.84 9.24
CA GLU A 133 -9.67 10.02 10.63
C GLU A 133 -8.81 9.14 11.54
N ASP A 134 -8.24 9.69 12.62
CA ASP A 134 -7.58 8.87 13.65
C ASP A 134 -8.60 8.57 14.76
N LYS A 135 -9.07 7.32 14.84
CA LYS A 135 -10.12 6.87 15.76
C LYS A 135 -9.78 7.08 17.24
N PHE A 136 -8.51 7.34 17.57
CA PHE A 136 -8.02 7.52 18.94
C PHE A 136 -7.55 8.95 19.23
N THR A 137 -7.46 9.83 18.24
CA THR A 137 -6.99 11.22 18.44
C THR A 137 -7.76 12.19 17.54
N ASP A 138 -7.93 13.45 17.93
CA ASP A 138 -8.58 14.46 17.08
C ASP A 138 -7.65 15.00 15.98
N ARG A 139 -6.93 14.11 15.28
CA ARG A 139 -5.91 14.46 14.27
C ARG A 139 -6.33 14.02 12.88
N ASP A 140 -7.55 14.39 12.50
CA ASP A 140 -8.05 14.10 11.17
C ASP A 140 -7.47 15.10 10.16
N PHE A 141 -7.26 14.63 8.93
CA PHE A 141 -6.79 15.48 7.85
C PHE A 141 -7.30 14.99 6.50
N PHE A 142 -7.36 15.93 5.56
CA PHE A 142 -7.43 15.61 4.14
C PHE A 142 -6.02 15.36 3.62
N ALA A 143 -5.81 14.28 2.90
CA ALA A 143 -4.53 13.87 2.39
C ALA A 143 -4.52 13.93 0.86
N ILE A 144 -3.44 14.47 0.30
CA ILE A 144 -3.13 14.39 -1.12
C ILE A 144 -1.78 13.72 -1.26
N THR A 145 -1.76 12.54 -1.87
CA THR A 145 -0.51 11.85 -2.19
C THR A 145 -0.17 12.08 -3.66
N VAL A 146 1.04 12.55 -3.91
CA VAL A 146 1.53 12.84 -5.26
C VAL A 146 2.75 11.97 -5.55
N SER A 147 2.70 11.22 -6.65
CA SER A 147 3.87 10.54 -7.22
C SER A 147 4.80 11.56 -7.86
N ARG A 148 6.05 11.64 -7.41
CA ARG A 148 7.04 12.64 -7.88
C ARG A 148 7.87 12.14 -9.07
N ASN A 149 7.90 10.83 -9.29
CA ASN A 149 8.53 10.17 -10.41
C ASN A 149 7.71 8.90 -10.78
N GLY A 150 8.08 8.21 -11.86
CA GLY A 150 7.41 6.96 -12.26
C GLY A 150 5.94 7.11 -12.69
N TYR A 151 5.45 8.34 -12.83
CA TYR A 151 4.07 8.66 -13.23
C TYR A 151 3.89 8.83 -14.75
N ASP A 152 4.94 9.27 -15.47
CA ASP A 152 4.92 9.53 -16.92
C ASP A 152 5.41 8.31 -17.72
N MET A 153 4.83 7.13 -17.45
CA MET A 153 5.17 5.94 -18.23
C MET A 153 4.50 5.99 -19.59
N ARG A 154 5.30 6.05 -20.67
CA ARG A 154 4.79 6.15 -22.04
C ARG A 154 4.77 4.78 -22.72
N PHE A 155 3.73 4.54 -23.52
CA PHE A 155 3.64 3.32 -24.31
C PHE A 155 4.82 3.20 -25.29
N HIS A 156 5.39 2.00 -25.41
CA HIS A 156 6.47 1.73 -26.34
C HIS A 156 6.34 0.31 -26.89
N ARG A 157 6.42 0.13 -28.23
CA ARG A 157 6.11 -1.14 -28.90
C ARG A 157 7.28 -2.13 -29.00
N ASP A 158 8.52 -1.67 -28.79
CA ASP A 158 9.70 -2.42 -29.24
C ASP A 158 10.50 -3.10 -28.11
N GLY A 159 9.90 -3.26 -26.92
CA GLY A 159 10.50 -4.01 -25.81
C GLY A 159 11.66 -3.31 -25.09
N GLU A 160 11.93 -2.04 -25.42
CA GLU A 160 12.80 -1.16 -24.62
C GLU A 160 12.13 -0.77 -23.29
N VAL A 161 12.93 -0.28 -22.33
CA VAL A 161 12.41 0.27 -21.07
C VAL A 161 11.45 1.41 -21.39
N MET A 162 10.21 1.33 -20.90
CA MET A 162 9.20 2.36 -21.11
C MET A 162 9.74 3.72 -20.63
N PRO A 163 9.74 4.77 -21.47
CA PRO A 163 10.14 6.10 -21.03
C PRO A 163 9.34 6.52 -19.79
N GLY A 164 10.03 7.08 -18.80
CA GLY A 164 9.45 7.46 -17.51
C GLY A 164 9.22 6.32 -16.52
N TYR A 165 9.62 5.08 -16.86
CA TYR A 165 9.66 3.98 -15.91
C TYR A 165 10.66 4.25 -14.77
N VAL A 166 10.23 3.98 -13.55
CA VAL A 166 11.05 4.03 -12.33
C VAL A 166 10.72 2.79 -11.51
N ASP A 167 11.76 2.09 -11.06
CA ASP A 167 11.63 0.94 -10.18
C ASP A 167 10.93 1.32 -8.88
N MET A 168 10.13 0.42 -8.33
CA MET A 168 9.27 0.74 -7.17
C MET A 168 10.07 1.23 -5.95
N GLU A 169 11.28 0.70 -5.73
CA GLU A 169 12.17 1.07 -4.62
C GLU A 169 12.65 2.53 -4.73
N ASP A 170 12.85 3.01 -5.96
CA ASP A 170 13.30 4.36 -6.29
C ASP A 170 12.16 5.37 -6.42
N ARG A 171 10.92 4.95 -6.17
CA ARG A 171 9.77 5.86 -6.27
C ARG A 171 9.75 6.86 -5.12
N GLU A 172 9.49 8.10 -5.51
CA GLU A 172 9.39 9.26 -4.63
C GLU A 172 7.96 9.78 -4.58
N PHE A 173 7.54 10.19 -3.40
CA PHE A 173 6.18 10.64 -3.13
C PHE A 173 6.20 11.90 -2.27
N LYS A 174 5.15 12.71 -2.41
CA LYS A 174 4.83 13.82 -1.52
C LYS A 174 3.45 13.58 -0.91
N LEU A 175 3.36 13.73 0.40
CA LEU A 175 2.09 13.77 1.13
C LEU A 175 1.83 15.21 1.57
N ILE A 176 0.75 15.80 1.06
CA ILE A 176 0.22 17.08 1.48
C ILE A 176 -0.95 16.79 2.43
N LYS A 177 -0.91 17.34 3.65
CA LYS A 177 -1.97 17.19 4.65
C LYS A 177 -2.62 18.54 4.90
N ILE A 178 -3.94 18.57 4.86
CA ILE A 178 -4.76 19.72 5.26
C ILE A 178 -5.51 19.34 6.53
N ALA A 179 -5.15 19.98 7.65
CA ALA A 179 -5.82 19.76 8.94
C ALA A 179 -7.19 20.46 9.00
N LYS A 180 -8.00 20.12 10.00
CA LYS A 180 -9.34 20.71 10.22
C LYS A 180 -9.34 22.24 10.39
N ASP A 181 -8.22 22.82 10.82
CA ASP A 181 -8.04 24.27 10.99
C ASP A 181 -7.52 24.96 9.72
N GLY A 182 -7.31 24.21 8.65
CA GLY A 182 -6.79 24.69 7.37
C GLY A 182 -5.27 24.71 7.28
N THR A 183 -4.55 24.29 8.33
CA THR A 183 -3.10 24.19 8.28
C THR A 183 -2.67 23.16 7.25
N VAL A 184 -1.82 23.60 6.32
CA VAL A 184 -1.23 22.74 5.30
C VAL A 184 0.18 22.33 5.72
N SER A 185 0.50 21.04 5.61
CA SER A 185 1.85 20.53 5.85
C SER A 185 2.23 19.51 4.78
N GLU A 186 3.53 19.43 4.50
CA GLU A 186 4.06 18.57 3.45
C GLU A 186 5.12 17.62 4.00
N GLN A 187 5.14 16.41 3.46
CA GLN A 187 6.13 15.39 3.78
C GLN A 187 6.57 14.68 2.51
N LEU A 188 7.88 14.71 2.24
CA LEU A 188 8.49 13.90 1.19
C LEU A 188 8.86 12.53 1.77
N PHE A 189 8.64 11.49 0.97
CA PHE A 189 9.01 10.13 1.33
C PHE A 189 9.29 9.29 0.09
N THR A 190 9.96 8.17 0.28
CA THR A 190 10.30 7.17 -0.73
C THR A 190 9.65 5.85 -0.35
N PHE A 191 9.72 4.86 -1.24
CA PHE A 191 9.23 3.52 -0.93
C PHE A 191 9.92 2.90 0.30
N GLU A 192 11.21 3.17 0.51
CA GLU A 192 11.98 2.63 1.64
C GLU A 192 11.69 3.33 2.97
N ASN A 193 11.49 4.66 2.96
CA ASN A 193 11.36 5.45 4.19
C ASN A 193 9.90 5.80 4.56
N LYS A 194 8.94 5.30 3.80
CA LYS A 194 7.50 5.49 4.07
C LYS A 194 7.13 5.04 5.48
N SER A 195 6.19 5.73 6.10
CA SER A 195 5.53 5.29 7.32
C SER A 195 4.41 4.29 7.02
N LYS A 196 3.91 3.62 8.06
CA LYS A 196 2.73 2.74 7.99
C LYS A 196 1.52 3.45 7.36
N LEU A 197 1.21 4.66 7.81
CA LEU A 197 0.09 5.43 7.27
C LEU A 197 0.34 5.84 5.82
N GLN A 198 1.53 6.37 5.50
CA GLN A 198 1.87 6.72 4.12
C GLN A 198 1.74 5.52 3.17
N THR A 199 2.01 4.31 3.63
CA THR A 199 1.86 3.09 2.83
C THR A 199 0.41 2.84 2.41
N GLN A 200 -0.58 3.18 3.26
CA GLN A 200 -2.01 3.07 2.92
C GLN A 200 -2.48 4.16 1.94
N LEU A 201 -1.78 5.29 1.88
CA LEU A 201 -2.19 6.46 1.09
C LEU A 201 -1.59 6.46 -0.32
N ILE A 202 -0.93 5.38 -0.75
CA ILE A 202 -0.44 5.20 -2.12
C ILE A 202 -1.36 4.19 -2.81
N THR A 203 -2.01 4.59 -3.90
CA THR A 203 -2.98 3.74 -4.61
C THR A 203 -2.29 2.62 -5.40
N GLU A 204 -2.88 1.43 -5.35
CA GLU A 204 -2.36 0.23 -6.00
C GLU A 204 -2.66 0.17 -7.53
N ASP A 205 -3.71 0.89 -7.99
CA ASP A 205 -4.27 0.81 -9.37
C ASP A 205 -3.24 0.94 -10.51
N PHE A 206 -2.12 1.62 -10.27
CA PHE A 206 -1.06 1.83 -11.28
C PHE A 206 0.32 1.31 -10.86
N ILE A 207 0.53 1.07 -9.58
CA ILE A 207 1.86 0.77 -9.03
C ILE A 207 1.94 -0.71 -8.61
N GLY A 208 0.81 -1.41 -8.54
CA GLY A 208 0.72 -2.77 -7.99
C GLY A 208 0.61 -2.75 -6.46
N PRO A 209 0.59 -3.91 -5.81
CA PRO A 209 0.38 -3.99 -4.37
C PRO A 209 1.54 -3.35 -3.61
N ILE A 210 1.21 -2.47 -2.67
CA ILE A 210 2.19 -1.74 -1.85
C ILE A 210 2.12 -2.30 -0.44
N HIS A 211 3.26 -2.78 0.04
CA HIS A 211 3.39 -3.37 1.37
C HIS A 211 4.38 -2.58 2.23
N TYR A 212 4.20 -2.67 3.54
CA TYR A 212 5.12 -2.04 4.48
C TYR A 212 6.32 -2.94 4.81
N TYR A 213 6.08 -4.23 5.07
CA TYR A 213 7.10 -5.21 5.46
C TYR A 213 7.49 -6.19 4.35
N LEU A 214 6.72 -6.27 3.27
CA LEU A 214 7.01 -7.13 2.12
C LEU A 214 7.68 -6.31 0.99
N PRO A 215 8.51 -6.96 0.17
CA PRO A 215 9.15 -6.29 -0.94
C PRO A 215 8.14 -5.82 -2.00
N PRO A 216 8.52 -4.85 -2.85
CA PRO A 216 7.79 -4.48 -4.06
C PRO A 216 7.26 -5.65 -4.86
N GLY A 217 6.02 -5.54 -5.35
CA GLY A 217 5.44 -6.56 -6.23
C GLY A 217 5.28 -7.94 -5.58
N TYR A 218 5.36 -8.03 -4.25
CA TYR A 218 5.05 -9.26 -3.55
C TYR A 218 3.56 -9.58 -3.71
N TYR A 219 3.25 -10.45 -4.65
CA TYR A 219 1.92 -11.04 -4.76
C TYR A 219 1.81 -12.19 -3.77
N TYR A 220 0.71 -12.23 -3.00
CA TYR A 220 0.38 -13.43 -2.25
C TYR A 220 0.37 -14.57 -3.26
N PRO A 221 1.26 -15.56 -3.08
CA PRO A 221 1.29 -16.66 -3.99
C PRO A 221 -0.11 -17.26 -4.04
N SER A 222 -0.66 -17.42 -5.27
CA SER A 222 -1.94 -18.10 -5.50
C SER A 222 -1.99 -19.35 -4.64
N LEU A 223 -3.19 -19.79 -4.21
CA LEU A 223 -3.34 -21.03 -3.43
C LEU A 223 -2.33 -22.06 -3.99
N LEU A 224 -2.37 -22.27 -5.31
CA LEU A 224 -1.38 -22.89 -6.22
C LEU A 224 0.10 -23.03 -5.79
N TYR A 225 0.78 -21.91 -5.55
CA TYR A 225 2.24 -21.88 -5.64
C TYR A 225 2.86 -20.70 -4.90
N PRO A 226 3.73 -20.93 -3.89
CA PRO A 226 4.14 -22.24 -3.39
C PRO A 226 3.15 -22.70 -2.30
N LEU A 227 2.10 -23.45 -2.66
CA LEU A 227 1.04 -23.93 -1.76
C LEU A 227 1.56 -24.62 -0.49
N LEU A 228 2.81 -25.09 -0.48
CA LEU A 228 3.42 -25.86 0.62
C LEU A 228 4.44 -25.08 1.46
N TYR A 229 4.94 -23.94 0.98
CA TYR A 229 5.99 -23.18 1.65
C TYR A 229 5.67 -21.68 1.61
N PRO A 230 5.69 -20.96 2.74
CA PRO A 230 6.08 -21.42 4.07
C PRO A 230 4.91 -21.91 4.96
N ARG A 231 3.65 -21.77 4.52
CA ARG A 231 2.47 -22.00 5.39
C ARG A 231 2.25 -23.47 5.78
N VAL A 232 2.27 -24.40 4.83
CA VAL A 232 2.06 -25.84 5.14
C VAL A 232 3.26 -26.44 5.85
N THR A 233 4.48 -26.02 5.50
CA THR A 233 5.69 -26.41 6.22
C THR A 233 5.66 -25.98 7.69
N ALA A 234 5.19 -24.76 7.98
CA ALA A 234 4.97 -24.31 9.35
C ALA A 234 3.85 -25.07 10.06
N ILE A 235 2.70 -25.31 9.41
CA ILE A 235 1.58 -26.08 9.97
C ILE A 235 2.00 -27.53 10.28
N ALA A 236 2.71 -28.18 9.34
CA ALA A 236 3.24 -29.53 9.54
C ALA A 236 4.29 -29.55 10.65
N GLY A 237 5.16 -28.53 10.72
CA GLY A 237 6.13 -28.34 11.79
C GLY A 237 5.48 -28.21 13.17
N LEU A 238 4.51 -27.30 13.30
CA LEU A 238 3.68 -27.11 14.49
C LEU A 238 2.98 -28.40 14.90
N GLY A 239 2.34 -29.09 13.96
CA GLY A 239 1.71 -30.39 14.22
C GLY A 239 2.69 -31.41 14.77
N LEU A 240 3.86 -31.57 14.15
CA LEU A 240 4.90 -32.48 14.63
C LEU A 240 5.40 -32.11 16.03
N ILE A 241 5.54 -30.82 16.35
CA ILE A 241 5.91 -30.35 17.68
C ILE A 241 4.80 -30.72 18.67
N LEU A 242 3.56 -30.28 18.44
CA LEU A 242 2.43 -30.49 19.35
C LEU A 242 2.19 -31.99 19.63
N PHE A 243 2.19 -32.87 18.62
CA PHE A 243 1.94 -34.30 18.84
C PHE A 243 3.11 -35.07 19.47
N ASN A 244 4.33 -34.53 19.42
CA ASN A 244 5.53 -35.22 19.93
C ASN A 244 6.18 -34.51 21.12
N PHE A 245 5.63 -33.38 21.56
CA PHE A 245 6.12 -32.63 22.72
C PHE A 245 5.99 -33.49 23.99
N PRO A 246 7.02 -33.52 24.86
CA PRO A 246 7.04 -34.40 26.02
C PRO A 246 6.24 -33.81 27.22
N TYR A 247 4.93 -33.55 27.05
CA TYR A 247 4.07 -32.95 28.08
C TYR A 247 4.11 -33.67 29.45
N GLY A 248 4.23 -35.00 29.45
CA GLY A 248 4.30 -35.80 30.67
C GLY A 248 5.63 -35.69 31.45
N ALA A 249 6.72 -35.26 30.80
CA ALA A 249 8.00 -35.05 31.47
C ALA A 249 8.08 -33.67 32.16
N VAL A 250 7.38 -32.68 31.62
CA VAL A 250 7.26 -31.33 32.20
C VAL A 250 6.41 -31.36 33.48
N LYS A 251 5.27 -32.06 33.45
CA LYS A 251 4.40 -32.23 34.65
C LYS A 251 5.11 -32.91 35.83
N ARG A 252 5.97 -33.91 35.58
CA ARG A 252 6.70 -34.65 36.63
C ARG A 252 7.83 -33.86 37.28
N ARG A 253 8.34 -32.79 36.66
CA ARG A 253 9.31 -31.89 37.30
C ARG A 253 8.61 -30.95 38.27
N HIS A 254 7.46 -30.37 37.86
CA HIS A 254 6.65 -29.52 38.75
C HIS A 254 6.19 -30.24 40.03
N THR A 255 5.76 -31.50 39.94
CA THR A 255 5.36 -32.27 41.13
C THR A 255 6.53 -32.63 42.04
N LYS A 256 7.76 -32.72 41.50
CA LYS A 256 8.96 -32.95 42.31
C LYS A 256 9.41 -31.69 43.04
N ASP A 257 9.24 -30.51 42.43
CA ASP A 257 9.59 -29.24 43.06
C ASP A 257 8.57 -28.82 44.14
N GLU A 258 7.30 -29.24 44.03
CA GLU A 258 6.27 -29.09 45.09
C GLU A 258 6.41 -30.07 46.26
N LEU A 259 7.10 -31.21 46.07
CA LEU A 259 7.34 -32.20 47.12
C LEU A 259 8.65 -31.95 47.90
N ILE A 260 9.40 -30.90 47.55
CA ILE A 260 10.68 -30.52 48.17
C ILE A 260 10.56 -29.21 48.98
N ASN A 261 9.38 -28.55 48.98
CA ASN A 261 9.00 -27.48 49.91
C ASN A 261 7.94 -27.97 50.89
#